data_AF-A0A7C6Y9Z0-F1
#
_entry.id   AF-A0A7C6Y9Z0-F1
#
_cell.length_a   1.000
_cell.length_b   1.000
_cell.length_c   1.000
_cell.angle_alpha   90.00
_cell.angle_beta   90.00
_cell.angle_gamma   90.00
#
_symmetry.space_group_name_H-M   'P 1'
#
loop_
_entity.id
_entity.type
_entity.pdbx_description
1 polymer ?
#
loop_
_entity_poly.entity_id
_entity_poly.type
_entity_poly.pdbx_seq_one_letter_code
_entity_poly.pdbx_strand_id
1 'polypeptide(L)' 'GVLVDAIRVSAGDDRAALRTRLLELLDALPGDDPRVLAARRDLASALY' A
#
# COMPACT_ATOMS: atom_id res chain seq x y z
N GLY A 1 -5.31 -0.90 7.30
CA GLY A 1 -6.19 -1.11 6.13
C GLY A 1 -5.79 -2.42 5.52
N VAL A 2 -6.74 -3.34 5.27
CA VAL A 2 -6.49 -4.79 5.14
C VAL A 2 -5.31 -5.16 4.23
N LEU A 3 -5.10 -4.45 3.12
CA LEU A 3 -3.95 -4.69 2.22
C LEU A 3 -2.59 -4.25 2.82
N VAL A 4 -2.53 -3.11 3.50
CA VAL A 4 -1.31 -2.64 4.17
C VAL A 4 -0.95 -3.55 5.35
N ASP A 5 -1.96 -4.04 6.06
CA ASP A 5 -1.75 -4.98 7.17
C ASP A 5 -1.20 -6.32 6.64
N ALA A 6 -1.65 -6.77 5.46
CA ALA A 6 -1.07 -7.92 4.75
C ALA A 6 0.37 -7.68 4.28
N ILE A 7 0.73 -6.44 3.87
CA ILE A 7 2.11 -6.07 3.49
C ILE A 7 3.05 -6.15 4.69
N ARG A 8 2.58 -5.86 5.91
CA ARG A 8 3.41 -5.93 7.13
C ARG A 8 3.83 -7.35 7.49
N VAL A 9 2.98 -8.34 7.20
CA VAL A 9 3.20 -9.74 7.60
C VAL A 9 3.74 -10.63 6.46
N SER A 10 3.82 -10.11 5.24
CA SER A 10 4.37 -10.80 4.08
C SER A 10 5.86 -10.53 3.89
N ALA A 11 6.55 -11.43 3.20
CA ALA A 11 7.98 -11.32 2.89
C ALA A 11 8.25 -11.72 1.43
N GLY A 12 9.44 -11.36 0.93
CA GLY A 12 9.88 -11.73 -0.42
C GLY A 12 8.90 -11.29 -1.52
N ASP A 13 8.60 -12.22 -2.42
CA ASP A 13 7.78 -11.97 -3.62
C ASP A 13 6.32 -11.63 -3.28
N ASP A 14 5.75 -12.23 -2.23
CA ASP A 14 4.39 -11.93 -1.79
C ASP A 14 4.25 -10.47 -1.34
N ARG A 15 5.26 -9.96 -0.62
CA ARG A 15 5.30 -8.56 -0.21
C ARG A 15 5.42 -7.63 -1.42
N ALA A 16 6.22 -8.01 -2.40
CA ALA A 16 6.38 -7.24 -3.64
C ALA A 16 5.06 -7.20 -4.44
N ALA A 17 4.37 -8.34 -4.58
CA ALA A 17 3.09 -8.43 -5.27
C ALA A 17 2.00 -7.58 -4.60
N LEU A 18 1.87 -7.66 -3.27
CA LEU A 18 0.91 -6.84 -2.52
C LEU A 18 1.20 -5.35 -2.63
N ARG A 19 2.48 -4.95 -2.62
CA ARG A 19 2.88 -3.55 -2.85
C ARG A 19 2.45 -3.07 -4.23
N THR A 20 2.75 -3.84 -5.28
CA THR A 20 2.34 -3.50 -6.66
C THR A 20 0.82 -3.33 -6.73
N ARG A 21 0.08 -4.28 -6.16
CA ARG A 21 -1.39 -4.23 -6.16
C ARG A 21 -1.94 -3.00 -5.43
N LEU A 22 -1.34 -2.63 -4.31
CA LEU A 22 -1.72 -1.41 -3.60
C LEU A 22 -1.50 -0.18 -4.47
N LEU A 23 -0.34 -0.06 -5.12
CA LEU A 23 -0.02 1.08 -5.96
C LEU A 23 -0.99 1.21 -7.15
N GLU A 24 -1.31 0.10 -7.83
CA GLU A 24 -2.31 0.09 -8.91
C GLU A 24 -3.68 0.62 -8.46
N LEU A 25 -4.13 0.23 -7.26
CA LEU A 25 -5.41 0.69 -6.71
C LEU A 25 -5.38 2.20 -6.38
N LEU A 26 -4.23 2.73 -5.96
CA LEU A 26 -4.08 4.14 -5.64
C LEU A 26 -3.96 5.00 -6.90
N ASP A 27 -3.32 4.50 -7.95
CA ASP A 27 -3.16 5.22 -9.23
C ASP A 27 -4.50 5.42 -9.97
N ALA A 28 -5.51 4.61 -9.65
CA ALA A 28 -6.87 4.79 -10.16
C ALA A 28 -7.63 5.96 -9.50
N LEU A 29 -7.07 6.56 -8.44
CA LEU A 29 -7.69 7.64 -7.67
C LEU A 29 -6.97 8.99 -7.92
N PRO A 30 -7.66 10.13 -7.72
CA PRO A 30 -7.01 11.44 -7.72
C PRO A 30 -5.89 11.49 -6.66
N GLY A 31 -4.75 12.08 -7.02
CA GLY A 31 -3.56 12.11 -6.14
C GLY A 31 -3.72 12.93 -4.86
N ASP A 32 -4.69 13.84 -4.82
CA ASP A 32 -5.09 14.64 -3.66
C ASP A 32 -6.19 13.99 -2.81
N ASP A 33 -6.68 12.81 -3.20
CA ASP A 33 -7.66 12.06 -2.43
C ASP A 33 -7.06 11.72 -1.05
N PRO A 34 -7.73 12.11 0.06
CA PRO A 34 -7.23 11.86 1.41
C PRO A 34 -6.98 10.37 1.70
N ARG A 35 -7.69 9.45 1.01
CA ARG A 35 -7.48 8.01 1.10
C ARG A 35 -6.15 7.59 0.46
N VAL A 36 -5.74 8.22 -0.63
CA VAL A 36 -4.44 7.98 -1.29
C VAL A 36 -3.29 8.45 -0.40
N LEU A 37 -3.43 9.64 0.16
CA LEU A 37 -2.44 10.21 1.08
C LEU A 37 -2.28 9.34 2.34
N ALA A 38 -3.39 8.87 2.93
CA ALA A 38 -3.37 7.96 4.07
C ALA A 38 -2.71 6.62 3.74
N ALA A 39 -3.10 5.98 2.62
CA ALA A 39 -2.55 4.69 2.22
C ALA A 39 -1.04 4.74 1.91
N ARG A 40 -0.56 5.83 1.29
CA ARG A 40 0.89 6.04 1.05
C ARG A 40 1.67 6.17 2.36
N ARG A 41 1.09 6.88 3.33
CA ARG A 41 1.70 7.04 4.66
C ARG A 41 1.75 5.71 5.42
N ASP A 42 0.66 4.95 5.40
CA ASP A 42 0.59 3.63 6.02
C ASP A 42 1.56 2.64 5.38
N LEU A 43 1.71 2.67 4.04
CA LEU A 43 2.68 1.87 3.31
C LEU A 43 4.12 2.21 3.74
N ALA A 44 4.46 3.50 3.84
CA ALA A 44 5.79 3.92 4.30
C ALA A 44 6.08 3.39 5.72
N SER A 45 5.10 3.45 6.62
CA SER A 45 5.20 2.90 7.98
C SER A 45 5.16 1.37 8.07
N ALA A 46 4.83 0.67 6.98
CA ALA A 46 4.91 -0.79 6.88
C ALA A 46 6.25 -1.25 6.27
N LEU A 47 7.04 -0.33 5.72
CA LEU A 47 8.36 -0.59 5.13
C LEU A 47 9.51 -0.31 6.10
N TYR A 48 9.27 0.55 7.09
CA TYR A 48 10.12 0.74 8.27
C TYR A 48 9.76 -0.27 9.36
#